data_AF-A0A381WFH2-F1
#
_entry.id   AF-A0A381WFH2-F1
#
_cell.length_a   1.000
_cell.length_b   1.000
_cell.length_c   1.000
_cell.angle_alpha   90.00
_cell.angle_beta   90.00
_cell.angle_gamma   90.00
#
_symmetry.space_group_name_H-M   'P 1'
#
loop_
_entity.id
_entity.type
_entity.pdbx_description
1 polymer ?
#
loop_
_entity_poly.entity_id
_entity_poly.type
_entity_poly.pdbx_seq_one_letter_code
_entity_poly.pdbx_strand_id
1 'polypeptide(L)'
;MSVVNMSGENQTFAKLYTQRGNRLFWLTKKELAETTKAGDRFDAEISEGKIVVKFTPEGSRKVYGKKTKNGMDPVISFGGKKVTDAFGMANDGTINNVKLVLNGKGFTLG
;
A
#
# COMPACT_ATOMS: atom_id res chain seq x y z
N MET A 1 16.61 16.53 -31.31
CA MET A 1 15.18 16.56 -30.94
C MET A 1 15.03 15.81 -29.63
N SER A 2 14.80 16.54 -28.54
CA SER A 2 14.68 15.99 -27.20
C SER A 2 13.36 15.24 -27.09
N VAL A 3 13.41 13.93 -26.93
CA VAL A 3 12.25 13.10 -26.62
C VAL A 3 11.90 13.39 -25.17
N VAL A 4 10.91 14.27 -24.96
CA VAL A 4 10.34 14.48 -23.64
C VAL A 4 9.49 13.24 -23.36
N ASN A 5 10.07 12.25 -22.67
CA ASN A 5 9.34 11.10 -22.13
C ASN A 5 8.37 11.61 -21.05
N MET A 6 7.24 12.15 -21.49
CA MET A 6 6.08 12.38 -20.63
C MET A 6 5.36 11.05 -20.40
N SER A 7 5.88 10.26 -19.49
CA SER A 7 5.10 9.25 -18.78
C SER A 7 5.54 9.26 -17.33
N GLY A 8 5.30 10.41 -16.67
CA GLY A 8 5.33 10.53 -15.21
C GLY A 8 4.16 9.76 -14.59
N GLU A 9 3.98 8.49 -14.95
CA GLU A 9 3.32 7.57 -14.04
C GLU A 9 4.21 7.55 -12.81
N ASN A 10 3.76 8.17 -11.72
CA ASN A 10 4.33 7.90 -10.39
C ASN A 10 4.24 6.39 -10.19
N GLN A 11 5.28 5.65 -10.58
CA GLN A 11 5.40 4.22 -10.35
C GLN A 11 5.69 4.06 -8.88
N THR A 12 4.62 4.15 -8.10
CA THR A 12 4.67 3.85 -6.70
C THR A 12 4.67 2.33 -6.56
N PHE A 13 5.52 1.80 -5.70
CA PHE A 13 5.56 0.38 -5.40
C PHE A 13 5.16 0.20 -3.95
N ALA A 14 4.37 -0.83 -3.64
CA ALA A 14 4.14 -1.19 -2.26
C ALA A 14 5.08 -2.29 -1.82
N LYS A 15 5.35 -2.32 -0.52
CA LYS A 15 6.23 -3.30 0.10
C LYS A 15 5.43 -4.36 0.81
N LEU A 16 5.68 -5.61 0.43
CA LEU A 16 5.21 -6.79 1.15
C LEU A 16 6.34 -7.33 2.02
N TYR A 17 6.17 -7.29 3.33
CA TYR A 17 7.13 -7.78 4.31
C TYR A 17 6.66 -9.09 4.94
N THR A 18 7.59 -10.02 5.22
CA THR A 18 7.26 -11.22 6.00
C THR A 18 7.49 -10.94 7.49
N GLN A 19 6.44 -11.02 8.31
CA GLN A 19 6.51 -10.86 9.76
C GLN A 19 5.83 -12.04 10.45
N ARG A 20 6.56 -12.76 11.31
CA ARG A 20 6.06 -13.92 12.09
C ARG A 20 5.31 -14.95 11.22
N GLY A 21 5.88 -15.28 10.05
CA GLY A 21 5.29 -16.25 9.12
C GLY A 21 4.14 -15.73 8.25
N ASN A 22 3.72 -14.47 8.38
CA ASN A 22 2.68 -13.88 7.53
C ASN A 22 3.20 -12.72 6.70
N ARG A 23 2.64 -12.52 5.50
CA ARG A 23 2.88 -11.32 4.72
C ARG A 23 2.09 -10.14 5.27
N LEU A 24 2.78 -9.02 5.36
CA LEU A 24 2.28 -7.72 5.80
C LEU A 24 2.44 -6.74 4.63
N PHE A 25 1.32 -6.16 4.24
CA PHE A 25 1.30 -5.02 3.35
C PHE A 25 1.63 -3.77 4.13
N TRP A 26 2.56 -2.96 3.61
CA TRP A 26 2.99 -1.74 4.25
C TRP A 26 3.25 -0.63 3.21
N LEU A 27 2.63 0.53 3.43
CA LEU A 27 2.83 1.76 2.68
C LEU A 27 3.06 2.93 3.63
N THR A 28 3.99 3.80 3.25
CA THR A 28 4.31 5.02 3.98
C THR A 28 3.87 6.26 3.21
N LYS A 29 3.90 7.44 3.86
CA LYS A 29 3.62 8.75 3.25
C LYS A 29 4.26 8.96 1.85
N LYS A 30 5.44 8.39 1.59
CA LYS A 30 6.14 8.52 0.30
C LYS A 30 5.42 7.79 -0.84
N GLU A 31 4.65 6.77 -0.50
CA GLU A 31 3.96 5.89 -1.44
C GLU A 31 2.43 6.13 -1.40
N LEU A 32 1.96 6.99 -0.50
CA LEU A 32 0.57 7.39 -0.43
C LEU A 32 0.36 8.71 -1.17
N ALA A 33 -0.86 8.96 -1.60
CA ALA A 33 -1.21 10.28 -2.11
C ALA A 33 -0.99 11.33 -1.01
N GLU A 34 -0.54 12.53 -1.39
CA GLU A 34 -0.27 13.62 -0.43
C GLU A 34 -1.52 14.02 0.37
N THR A 35 -2.71 13.72 -0.15
CA THR A 35 -4.00 13.97 0.50
C THR A 35 -4.32 12.98 1.62
N THR A 36 -3.63 11.84 1.69
CA THR A 36 -3.87 10.83 2.73
C THR A 36 -3.33 11.31 4.07
N LYS A 37 -4.16 11.26 5.11
CA LYS A 37 -3.79 11.65 6.48
C LYS A 37 -4.06 10.53 7.47
N ALA A 38 -3.30 10.55 8.57
CA ALA A 38 -3.62 9.70 9.71
C ALA A 38 -5.03 10.02 10.21
N GLY A 39 -5.86 9.01 10.37
CA GLY A 39 -7.28 9.24 10.65
C GLY A 39 -8.22 8.79 9.54
N ASP A 40 -7.77 8.87 8.29
CA ASP A 40 -8.58 8.50 7.13
C ASP A 40 -8.98 7.02 7.20
N ARG A 41 -10.14 6.73 6.62
CA ARG A 41 -10.66 5.37 6.55
C ARG A 41 -10.57 4.82 5.14
N PHE A 42 -10.39 3.51 5.06
CA PHE A 42 -10.29 2.79 3.81
C PHE A 42 -10.81 1.38 3.96
N ASP A 43 -11.24 0.81 2.83
CA ASP A 43 -11.42 -0.62 2.68
C ASP A 43 -10.26 -1.21 1.91
N ALA A 44 -9.87 -2.42 2.30
CA ALA A 44 -8.85 -3.18 1.61
C ALA A 44 -9.42 -4.55 1.27
N GLU A 45 -9.52 -4.82 -0.03
CA GLU A 45 -9.87 -6.10 -0.60
C GLU A 45 -8.61 -6.80 -1.09
N ILE A 46 -8.50 -8.08 -0.78
CA ILE A 46 -7.38 -8.92 -1.19
C ILE A 46 -7.97 -10.09 -1.96
N SER A 47 -7.56 -10.23 -3.20
CA SER A 47 -7.95 -11.32 -4.11
C SER A 47 -6.68 -11.92 -4.71
N GLU A 48 -6.75 -13.11 -5.33
CA GLU A 48 -5.58 -13.83 -5.86
C GLU A 48 -4.60 -12.92 -6.61
N GLY A 49 -3.42 -12.67 -6.02
CA GLY A 49 -2.38 -11.79 -6.57
C GLY A 49 -2.66 -10.27 -6.57
N LYS A 50 -3.79 -9.83 -6.01
CA LYS A 50 -4.28 -8.44 -6.12
C LYS A 50 -4.68 -7.84 -4.77
N ILE A 51 -4.33 -6.59 -4.53
CA ILE A 51 -4.80 -5.81 -3.37
C ILE A 51 -5.44 -4.53 -3.87
N VAL A 52 -6.72 -4.31 -3.54
CA VAL A 52 -7.44 -3.10 -3.88
C VAL A 52 -7.71 -2.33 -2.60
N VAL A 53 -7.24 -1.09 -2.53
CA VAL A 53 -7.53 -0.16 -1.44
C VAL A 53 -8.39 0.99 -1.94
N LYS A 54 -9.47 1.27 -1.23
CA LYS A 54 -10.39 2.37 -1.54
C LYS A 54 -10.59 3.22 -0.29
N PHE A 55 -10.27 4.51 -0.38
CA PHE A 55 -10.53 5.44 0.72
C PHE A 55 -12.02 5.79 0.74
N THR A 56 -12.63 5.62 1.90
CA THR A 56 -14.05 5.93 2.13
C THR A 56 -14.25 6.30 3.59
N PRO A 57 -15.04 7.33 3.93
CA PRO A 57 -15.26 7.74 5.32
C PRO A 57 -15.77 6.62 6.23
N GLU A 58 -16.50 5.66 5.68
CA GLU A 58 -17.09 4.52 6.38
C GLU A 58 -16.23 3.27 6.33
N GLY A 59 -14.98 3.39 5.86
CA GLY A 59 -14.10 2.25 5.66
C GLY A 59 -13.88 1.44 6.93
N SER A 60 -13.74 0.14 6.75
CA SER A 60 -13.51 -0.83 7.82
C SER A 60 -12.14 -0.70 8.47
N ARG A 61 -11.17 -0.09 7.79
CA ARG A 61 -9.79 0.10 8.25
C ARG A 61 -9.45 1.58 8.33
N LYS A 62 -8.40 1.89 9.10
CA LYS A 62 -7.96 3.26 9.36
C LYS A 62 -6.49 3.41 9.04
N VAL A 63 -6.12 4.54 8.43
CA VAL A 63 -4.73 4.93 8.21
C VAL A 63 -4.09 5.23 9.57
N TYR A 64 -3.01 4.52 9.85
CA TYR A 64 -2.25 4.70 11.08
C TYR A 64 -1.41 5.97 11.03
N GLY A 65 -1.27 6.64 12.17
CA GLY A 65 -0.32 7.73 12.32
C GLY A 65 0.96 7.23 12.95
N LYS A 66 2.07 7.25 12.21
CA LYS A 66 3.40 6.99 12.77
C LYS A 66 4.00 8.33 13.21
N LYS A 67 4.31 8.47 14.51
CA LYS A 67 4.98 9.66 15.03
C LYS A 67 6.39 9.75 14.45
N THR A 68 6.69 10.86 13.79
CA THR A 68 8.00 11.19 13.24
C THR A 68 8.42 12.59 13.72
N LYS A 69 9.65 13.01 13.39
CA LYS A 69 10.19 14.32 13.78
C LYS A 69 9.31 15.50 13.31
N ASN A 70 8.56 15.29 12.22
CA ASN A 70 7.76 16.31 11.55
C ASN A 70 6.25 16.17 11.82
N GLY A 71 5.83 15.32 12.77
CA GLY A 71 4.44 15.14 13.14
C GLY A 71 3.96 13.69 13.05
N MET A 72 2.79 13.46 12.47
CA MET A 72 2.27 12.11 12.21
C MET A 72 2.26 11.83 10.71
N ASP A 73 3.09 10.87 10.29
CA ASP A 73 3.08 10.41 8.92
C ASP A 73 2.01 9.31 8.74
N PRO A 74 1.17 9.41 7.68
CA PRO A 74 0.21 8.38 7.35
C PRO A 74 0.92 7.08 6.96
N VAL A 75 0.44 5.98 7.50
CA VAL A 75 0.91 4.63 7.21
C VAL A 75 -0.30 3.73 6.99
N ILE A 76 -0.32 3.03 5.87
CA ILE A 76 -1.26 1.94 5.65
C ILE A 76 -0.52 0.65 5.88
N SER A 77 -0.93 -0.08 6.91
CA SER A 77 -0.44 -1.43 7.15
C SER A 77 -1.62 -2.37 7.35
N PHE A 78 -1.59 -3.51 6.67
CA PHE A 78 -2.52 -4.59 6.93
C PHE A 78 -1.91 -5.90 6.47
N GLY A 79 -2.19 -6.96 7.21
CA GLY A 79 -1.53 -8.23 6.94
C GLY A 79 -2.07 -9.33 7.80
N GLY A 80 -1.53 -10.51 7.57
CA GLY A 80 -1.97 -11.76 8.15
C GLY A 80 -2.20 -12.79 7.06
N LYS A 81 -2.98 -13.82 7.41
CA LYS A 81 -3.27 -14.96 6.54
C LYS A 81 -3.74 -14.55 5.13
N LYS A 82 -4.61 -13.55 5.00
CA LYS A 82 -5.19 -13.15 3.70
C LYS A 82 -4.17 -12.63 2.67
N VAL A 83 -3.21 -11.81 3.09
CA VAL A 83 -2.16 -11.31 2.18
C VAL A 83 -1.22 -12.46 1.81
N THR A 84 -0.92 -13.33 2.77
CA THR A 84 -0.15 -14.55 2.54
C THR A 84 -0.84 -15.51 1.57
N ASP A 85 -2.14 -15.74 1.72
CA ASP A 85 -2.93 -16.61 0.86
C ASP A 85 -2.97 -16.09 -0.58
N ALA A 86 -3.07 -14.76 -0.76
CA ALA A 86 -3.15 -14.14 -2.08
C ALA A 86 -1.81 -13.99 -2.82
N PHE A 87 -0.70 -13.82 -2.10
CA PHE A 87 0.63 -13.59 -2.71
C PHE A 87 1.63 -14.73 -2.47
N GLY A 88 1.17 -15.81 -1.82
CA GLY A 88 1.97 -16.92 -1.36
C GLY A 88 2.84 -16.59 -0.14
N MET A 89 3.15 -17.61 0.67
CA MET A 89 4.33 -17.59 1.52
C MET A 89 5.56 -17.72 0.61
N ALA A 90 6.44 -16.72 0.61
CA ALA A 90 7.85 -17.00 0.32
C ALA A 90 8.58 -16.86 1.64
N ASN A 91 9.11 -17.97 2.14
CA ASN A 91 10.00 -17.98 3.30
C ASN A 91 11.43 -17.58 2.87
N ASP A 92 11.55 -16.81 1.78
CA ASP A 92 12.81 -16.44 1.11
C ASP A 92 13.27 -15.02 1.49
N GLY A 93 12.55 -14.33 2.38
CA GLY A 93 12.88 -12.96 2.80
C GLY A 93 12.75 -11.90 1.70
N THR A 94 12.16 -12.24 0.55
CA THR A 94 12.05 -11.35 -0.62
C THR A 94 11.00 -10.26 -0.40
N ILE A 95 11.41 -9.00 -0.52
CA ILE A 95 10.50 -7.86 -0.61
C ILE A 95 10.01 -7.80 -2.06
N ASN A 96 8.75 -8.19 -2.30
CA ASN A 96 8.13 -7.97 -3.59
C ASN A 96 7.68 -6.51 -3.68
N ASN A 97 8.27 -5.77 -4.62
CA ASN A 97 7.80 -4.46 -5.02
C ASN A 97 6.69 -4.67 -6.06
N VAL A 98 5.44 -4.54 -5.64
CA VAL A 98 4.29 -4.68 -6.54
C VAL A 98 3.89 -3.30 -7.06
N LYS A 99 3.69 -3.18 -8.37
CA LYS A 99 3.28 -1.91 -9.01
C LYS A 99 1.95 -1.48 -8.39
N LEU A 100 1.91 -0.22 -7.95
CA LEU A 100 0.73 0.40 -7.39
C LEU A 100 0.14 1.35 -8.42
N VAL A 101 -1.09 1.11 -8.81
CA VAL A 101 -1.87 1.99 -9.68
C VAL A 101 -2.73 2.88 -8.80
N LEU A 102 -2.40 4.18 -8.76
CA LEU A 102 -3.18 5.19 -8.05
C LEU A 102 -4.41 5.54 -8.91
N ASN A 103 -5.59 5.22 -8.40
CA ASN A 103 -6.85 5.72 -8.96
C ASN A 103 -7.32 6.76 -7.97
N GLY A 104 -7.44 8.06 -8.29
CA GLY A 104 -7.52 9.21 -7.35
C GLY A 104 -8.43 9.17 -6.09
N LYS A 105 -9.13 8.07 -5.81
CA LYS A 105 -9.85 7.73 -4.57
C LYS A 105 -9.26 6.51 -3.82
N GLY A 106 -8.11 5.97 -4.23
CA GLY A 106 -7.57 4.70 -3.77
C GLY A 106 -6.37 4.22 -4.58
N PHE A 107 -6.04 2.93 -4.44
CA PHE A 107 -5.00 2.31 -5.24
C PHE A 107 -5.22 0.82 -5.42
N THR A 108 -4.56 0.26 -6.42
CA THR A 108 -4.60 -1.17 -6.72
C THR A 108 -3.19 -1.69 -6.94
N LEU A 109 -2.87 -2.78 -6.27
CA LEU A 109 -1.73 -3.65 -6.57
C LEU A 109 -2.21 -4.87 -7.34
N GLY A 110 -1.49 -5.26 -8.37
CA GLY A 110 -1.68 -6.49 -9.14
C GLY A 110 -0.86 -6.46 -10.41
#